data_AF-A0A814EP83-F1
#
_entry.id   AF-A0A814EP83-F1
#
_cell.length_a   1.000
_cell.length_b   1.000
_cell.length_c   1.000
_cell.angle_alpha   90.00
_cell.angle_beta   90.00
_cell.angle_gamma   90.00
#
_symmetry.space_group_name_H-M   'P 1'
#
loop_
_entity.id
_entity.type
_entity.pdbx_description
1 polymer ?
#
loop_
_entity_poly.entity_id
_entity_poly.type
_entity_poly.pdbx_seq_one_letter_code
_entity_poly.pdbx_strand_id
1 'polypeptide(L)'
;MYTYSLYGDLNPSISFDNVWCKIRAYLVFVGYCMFFNTFVLQAMFRLFRIAFYRRKSLQSREFFIIAFIIQWILSFILPLSSLLPNDYEYLSLYFTCWISFENIRGTLTPIILIYGSSISAIFFIYVYIIRYIRRTNRIQQVRQRSNERDLLVLKRIVILILVTVSIGLPSVFIFLIYVIGHYLIPYTHHIEGMCLITGLFTATICFTIISPQIKKLFRHNQQQIYPIELIGNNQDHITRTFQQLTHQHQPRSILN
;
A
#
# COMPACT_ATOMS: atom_id res chain seq x y z
N MET A 1 15.12 15.51 -8.12
CA MET A 1 15.10 15.47 -9.60
C MET A 1 14.78 16.85 -10.16
N TYR A 2 13.70 17.49 -9.69
CA TYR A 2 13.26 18.83 -10.11
C TYR A 2 14.27 19.98 -9.93
N THR A 3 15.14 19.95 -8.92
CA THR A 3 16.13 21.02 -8.71
C THR A 3 17.12 21.17 -9.87
N TYR A 4 17.44 20.08 -10.58
CA TYR A 4 18.34 20.11 -11.73
C TYR A 4 17.62 20.58 -12.99
N SER A 5 16.37 20.17 -13.16
CA SER A 5 15.55 20.59 -14.29
C SER A 5 15.29 22.10 -14.23
N LEU A 6 14.89 22.62 -13.07
CA LEU A 6 14.71 24.07 -12.87
C LEU A 6 16.02 24.85 -13.08
N TYR A 7 17.15 24.31 -12.63
CA TYR A 7 18.45 24.96 -12.82
C TYR A 7 18.89 24.95 -14.28
N GLY A 8 18.63 23.85 -15.01
CA GLY A 8 18.88 23.74 -16.44
C GLY A 8 18.00 24.67 -17.27
N ASP A 9 16.72 24.81 -16.92
CA ASP A 9 15.81 25.77 -17.56
C ASP A 9 16.30 27.21 -17.40
N LEU A 10 16.90 27.55 -16.25
CA LEU A 10 17.49 28.86 -16.00
C LEU A 10 18.87 29.05 -16.65
N ASN A 11 19.59 27.96 -16.97
CA ASN A 11 20.96 27.97 -17.48
C ASN A 11 21.12 26.97 -18.64
N PRO A 12 20.54 27.25 -19.82
CA PRO A 12 20.46 26.28 -20.93
C PRO A 12 21.83 25.94 -21.54
N SER A 13 22.88 26.71 -21.27
CA SER A 13 24.24 26.45 -21.72
C SER A 13 24.94 25.33 -20.96
N ILE A 14 24.38 24.86 -19.83
CA ILE A 14 24.99 23.84 -18.99
C ILE A 14 24.50 22.44 -19.38
N SER A 15 25.44 21.56 -19.71
CA SER A 15 25.20 20.13 -19.94
C SER A 15 25.44 19.35 -18.64
N PHE A 16 24.51 18.44 -18.33
CA PHE A 16 24.67 17.46 -17.24
C PHE A 16 24.97 16.05 -17.75
N ASP A 17 25.47 15.91 -18.98
CA ASP A 17 25.84 14.61 -19.54
C ASP A 17 27.13 14.09 -18.92
N ASN A 18 26.98 13.34 -17.83
CA ASN A 18 28.09 12.75 -17.10
C ASN A 18 27.71 11.39 -16.51
N VAL A 19 28.69 10.63 -16.02
CA VAL A 19 28.45 9.32 -15.39
C VAL A 19 27.48 9.43 -14.19
N TRP A 20 27.52 10.55 -13.48
CA TRP A 20 26.62 10.83 -12.36
C TRP A 20 25.14 10.91 -12.77
N CYS A 21 24.84 11.42 -13.97
CA CYS A 21 23.52 11.41 -14.59
C CYS A 21 22.98 9.97 -14.63
N LYS A 22 23.76 9.06 -15.23
CA LYS A 22 23.39 7.66 -15.43
C LYS A 22 23.22 6.91 -14.10
N ILE A 23 24.15 7.11 -13.16
CA ILE A 23 24.06 6.52 -11.81
C ILE A 23 22.79 6.98 -11.10
N ARG A 24 22.44 8.27 -11.22
CA ARG A 24 21.23 8.81 -10.60
C ARG A 24 19.97 8.20 -11.20
N ALA A 25 19.87 8.11 -12.54
CA ALA A 25 18.75 7.47 -13.20
C ALA A 25 18.62 6.02 -12.72
N TYR A 26 19.73 5.27 -12.73
CA TYR A 26 19.77 3.90 -12.22
C TYR A 26 19.23 3.79 -10.78
N LEU A 27 19.68 4.64 -9.84
CA LEU A 27 19.21 4.61 -8.46
C LEU A 27 17.71 4.91 -8.33
N VAL A 28 17.15 5.75 -9.20
CA VAL A 28 15.71 5.99 -9.25
C VAL A 28 14.96 4.71 -9.68
N PHE A 29 15.43 4.01 -10.70
CA PHE A 29 14.85 2.74 -11.13
C PHE A 29 15.03 1.62 -10.09
N VAL A 30 16.13 1.59 -9.34
CA VAL A 30 16.29 0.72 -8.16
C VAL A 30 15.21 1.03 -7.12
N GLY A 31 14.97 2.32 -6.85
CA GLY A 31 13.89 2.76 -5.96
C GLY A 31 12.52 2.26 -6.41
N TYR A 32 12.19 2.38 -7.71
CA TYR A 32 10.95 1.85 -8.27
C TYR A 32 10.86 0.33 -8.13
N CYS A 33 11.93 -0.37 -8.48
CA CYS A 33 11.96 -1.82 -8.36
C CYS A 33 11.75 -2.28 -6.92
N MET A 34 12.38 -1.61 -5.96
CA MET A 34 12.23 -1.89 -4.54
C MET A 34 10.80 -1.61 -4.05
N PHE A 35 10.19 -0.51 -4.51
CA PHE A 35 8.81 -0.17 -4.18
C PHE A 35 7.82 -1.24 -4.69
N PHE A 36 7.90 -1.63 -5.96
CA PHE A 36 6.99 -2.65 -6.52
C PHE A 36 7.21 -4.03 -5.90
N ASN A 37 8.46 -4.45 -5.73
CA ASN A 37 8.77 -5.74 -5.12
C ASN A 37 8.33 -5.81 -3.63
N THR A 38 8.26 -4.68 -2.92
CA THR A 38 7.70 -4.63 -1.57
C THR A 38 6.23 -5.06 -1.55
N PHE A 39 5.44 -4.70 -2.57
CA PHE A 39 4.05 -5.16 -2.67
C PHE A 39 3.95 -6.65 -2.95
N VAL A 40 4.86 -7.19 -3.77
CA VAL A 40 4.97 -8.64 -4.00
C VAL A 40 5.27 -9.35 -2.68
N LEU A 41 6.25 -8.86 -1.91
CA LEU A 41 6.62 -9.44 -0.61
C LEU A 41 5.45 -9.38 0.39
N GLN A 42 4.71 -8.27 0.43
CA GLN A 42 3.49 -8.15 1.24
C GLN A 42 2.39 -9.14 0.82
N ALA A 43 2.21 -9.35 -0.49
CA ALA A 43 1.27 -10.32 -1.03
C ALA A 43 1.68 -11.76 -0.66
N MET A 44 2.97 -12.09 -0.77
CA MET A 44 3.52 -13.40 -0.37
C MET A 44 3.34 -13.65 1.13
N PHE A 45 3.60 -12.65 1.98
CA PHE A 45 3.35 -12.77 3.42
C PHE A 45 1.89 -13.15 3.73
N ARG A 46 0.93 -12.49 3.05
CA ARG A 46 -0.50 -12.79 3.18
C ARG A 46 -0.82 -14.19 2.68
N LEU A 47 -0.22 -14.61 1.57
CA LEU A 47 -0.38 -15.95 1.02
C LEU A 47 0.06 -17.02 2.02
N PHE A 48 1.26 -16.91 2.58
CA PHE A 48 1.78 -17.90 3.52
C PHE A 48 0.94 -17.99 4.78
N ARG A 49 0.43 -16.86 5.28
CA ARG A 49 -0.46 -16.84 6.44
C ARG A 49 -1.83 -17.46 6.17
N ILE A 50 -2.44 -17.20 5.00
CA ILE A 50 -3.81 -17.65 4.69
C ILE A 50 -3.80 -19.10 4.17
N ALA A 51 -3.02 -19.36 3.12
CA ALA A 51 -3.04 -20.66 2.44
C ALA A 51 -2.16 -21.72 3.12
N PHE A 52 -1.03 -21.29 3.69
CA PHE A 52 -0.04 -22.18 4.30
C PHE A 52 -0.01 -22.10 5.83
N TYR A 53 -1.18 -21.90 6.45
CA TYR A 53 -1.31 -21.75 7.91
C TYR A 53 -0.69 -22.92 8.70
N ARG A 54 -0.64 -24.12 8.12
CA ARG A 54 -0.05 -25.33 8.73
C ARG A 54 1.48 -25.37 8.68
N ARG A 55 2.13 -24.72 7.71
CA ARG A 55 3.58 -24.77 7.52
C ARG A 55 4.26 -23.61 8.25
N LYS A 56 4.54 -23.80 9.55
CA LYS A 56 5.15 -22.75 10.41
C LYS A 56 6.49 -22.24 9.90
N SER A 57 7.29 -23.08 9.22
CA SER A 57 8.59 -22.67 8.65
C SER A 57 8.47 -21.51 7.65
N LEU A 58 7.45 -21.51 6.78
CA LEU A 58 7.21 -20.44 5.78
C LEU A 58 6.70 -19.14 6.41
N GLN A 59 6.26 -19.19 7.67
CA GLN A 59 5.80 -18.02 8.43
C GLN A 59 6.86 -17.54 9.43
N SER A 60 8.04 -18.16 9.44
CA SER A 60 9.12 -17.80 10.34
C SER A 60 9.68 -16.42 9.98
N ARG A 61 10.17 -15.70 11.01
CA ARG A 61 10.84 -14.41 10.83
C ARG A 61 12.06 -14.52 9.92
N GLU A 62 12.85 -15.58 10.10
CA GLU A 62 14.05 -15.86 9.31
C GLU A 62 13.74 -15.94 7.81
N PHE A 63 12.68 -16.65 7.45
CA PHE A 63 12.26 -16.75 6.06
C PHE A 63 11.94 -15.38 5.44
N PHE A 64 11.26 -14.50 6.19
CA PHE A 64 10.95 -13.15 5.69
C PHE A 64 12.17 -12.24 5.63
N ILE A 65 13.14 -12.37 6.53
CA ILE A 65 14.41 -11.65 6.46
C ILE A 65 15.16 -12.07 5.19
N ILE A 66 15.25 -13.38 4.92
CA ILE A 66 15.89 -13.90 3.70
C ILE A 66 15.16 -13.39 2.45
N ALA A 67 13.83 -13.48 2.41
CA ALA A 67 13.04 -12.98 1.28
C ALA A 67 13.23 -11.47 1.05
N PHE A 68 13.35 -10.68 2.12
CA PHE A 68 13.63 -9.25 2.04
C PHE A 68 15.04 -8.97 1.48
N ILE A 69 16.06 -9.72 1.91
CA ILE A 69 17.43 -9.59 1.38
C ILE A 69 17.46 -9.95 -0.13
N ILE A 70 16.80 -11.05 -0.52
CA ILE A 70 16.68 -11.45 -1.93
C ILE A 70 15.99 -10.35 -2.74
N GLN A 71 14.90 -9.78 -2.21
CA GLN A 71 14.17 -8.69 -2.85
C GLN A 71 15.05 -7.46 -3.07
N TRP A 72 15.89 -7.12 -2.09
CA TRP A 72 16.86 -6.04 -2.21
C TRP A 72 17.85 -6.31 -3.34
N ILE A 73 18.49 -7.48 -3.34
CA ILE A 73 19.45 -7.89 -4.38
C ILE A 73 18.81 -7.81 -5.77
N LEU A 74 17.60 -8.37 -5.94
CA LEU A 74 16.86 -8.30 -7.20
C LEU A 74 16.55 -6.85 -7.62
N SER A 75 16.30 -5.95 -6.66
CA SER A 75 16.00 -4.56 -6.96
C SER A 75 17.20 -3.77 -7.49
N PHE A 76 18.43 -4.21 -7.20
CA PHE A 76 19.65 -3.69 -7.83
C PHE A 76 19.94 -4.38 -9.17
N ILE A 77 19.75 -5.70 -9.25
CA ILE A 77 20.07 -6.48 -10.46
C ILE A 77 19.13 -6.13 -11.62
N LEU A 78 17.82 -5.99 -11.39
CA LEU A 78 16.87 -5.80 -12.49
C LEU A 78 17.12 -4.50 -13.28
N PRO A 79 17.29 -3.32 -12.66
CA PRO A 79 17.63 -2.09 -13.38
C PRO A 79 19.01 -2.09 -14.05
N LEU A 80 19.90 -3.02 -13.67
CA LEU A 80 21.23 -3.16 -14.29
C LEU A 80 21.10 -3.57 -15.76
N SER A 81 20.02 -4.27 -16.13
CA SER A 81 19.71 -4.63 -17.52
C SER A 81 19.56 -3.43 -18.45
N SER A 82 19.20 -2.25 -17.93
CA SER A 82 19.14 -0.98 -18.67
C SER A 82 20.44 -0.15 -18.54
N LEU A 83 21.22 -0.37 -17.48
CA LEU A 83 22.50 0.33 -17.29
C LEU A 83 23.57 -0.20 -18.24
N LEU A 84 23.71 -1.52 -18.35
CA LEU A 84 24.76 -2.16 -19.17
C LEU A 84 24.67 -1.78 -20.66
N PRO A 85 23.49 -1.70 -21.28
CA PRO A 85 23.36 -1.27 -22.67
C PRO A 85 23.44 0.25 -22.87
N ASN A 86 23.69 1.03 -21.81
CA ASN A 86 23.67 2.49 -21.80
C ASN A 86 22.30 3.10 -22.21
N ASP A 87 21.19 2.51 -21.76
CA ASP A 87 19.85 3.04 -22.08
C ASP A 87 19.52 4.33 -21.31
N TYR A 88 20.29 4.66 -20.26
CA TYR A 88 20.16 5.94 -19.55
C TYR A 88 20.95 7.03 -20.26
N GLU A 89 20.26 8.08 -20.68
CA GLU A 89 20.85 9.21 -21.40
C GLU A 89 20.39 10.55 -20.85
N TYR A 90 21.20 11.59 -21.11
CA TYR A 90 20.87 12.95 -20.76
C TYR A 90 19.94 13.55 -21.81
N LEU A 91 18.71 13.87 -21.41
CA LEU A 91 17.73 14.50 -22.28
C LEU A 91 17.87 16.02 -22.17
N SER A 92 18.59 16.61 -23.12
CA SER A 92 18.90 18.05 -23.14
C SER A 92 17.65 18.94 -23.14
N LEU A 93 16.56 18.51 -23.79
CA LEU A 93 15.30 19.26 -23.84
C LEU A 93 14.63 19.40 -22.46
N TYR A 94 14.90 18.46 -21.55
CA TYR A 94 14.24 18.40 -20.24
C TYR A 94 15.21 18.62 -19.07
N PHE A 95 16.52 18.72 -19.35
CA PHE A 95 17.58 18.81 -18.35
C PHE A 95 17.51 17.68 -17.30
N THR A 96 17.13 16.47 -17.72
CA THR A 96 17.04 15.29 -16.85
C THR A 96 17.80 14.10 -17.42
N CYS A 97 18.24 13.21 -16.53
CA CYS A 97 18.72 11.89 -16.92
C CYS A 97 17.58 10.89 -16.84
N TRP A 98 17.22 10.29 -17.96
CA TRP A 98 16.17 9.27 -18.02
C TRP A 98 16.43 8.32 -19.19
N ILE A 99 15.53 7.37 -19.37
CA ILE A 99 15.48 6.56 -20.59
C ILE A 99 14.62 7.34 -21.59
N SER A 100 15.13 7.61 -22.80
CA SER A 100 14.29 8.21 -23.85
C SER A 100 13.17 7.26 -24.25
N PHE A 101 11.96 7.80 -24.42
CA PHE A 101 10.84 7.06 -25.01
C PHE A 101 11.13 6.60 -26.44
N GLU A 102 12.07 7.26 -27.14
CA GLU A 102 12.54 6.85 -28.46
C GLU A 102 13.32 5.54 -28.41
N ASN A 103 14.02 5.27 -27.31
CA ASN A 103 14.65 4.00 -27.05
C ASN A 103 13.61 2.98 -26.57
N ILE A 104 12.89 2.40 -27.54
CA ILE A 104 11.81 1.41 -27.30
C ILE A 104 12.33 0.26 -26.42
N ARG A 105 13.53 -0.26 -26.69
CA ARG A 105 14.13 -1.35 -25.90
C ARG A 105 14.36 -0.91 -24.46
N GLY A 106 15.01 0.24 -24.28
CA GLY A 106 15.30 0.80 -22.96
C GLY A 106 14.03 1.05 -22.16
N THR A 107 12.97 1.53 -22.80
CA THR A 107 11.68 1.85 -22.15
C THR A 107 10.86 0.59 -21.84
N LEU A 108 10.82 -0.37 -22.75
CA LEU A 108 10.04 -1.59 -22.60
C LEU A 108 10.61 -2.51 -21.50
N THR A 109 11.94 -2.53 -21.35
CA THR A 109 12.65 -3.35 -20.37
C THR A 109 12.15 -3.13 -18.92
N PRO A 110 12.16 -1.92 -18.34
CA PRO A 110 11.63 -1.67 -17.00
C PRO A 110 10.10 -1.84 -16.94
N ILE A 111 9.35 -1.52 -18.00
CA ILE A 111 7.90 -1.76 -18.03
C ILE A 111 7.59 -3.24 -17.85
N ILE A 112 8.33 -4.14 -18.51
CA ILE A 112 8.11 -5.58 -18.38
C ILE A 112 8.75 -6.14 -17.10
N LEU A 113 10.04 -5.88 -16.89
CA LEU A 113 10.82 -6.53 -15.82
C LEU A 113 10.51 -5.98 -14.43
N ILE A 114 10.15 -4.70 -14.30
CA ILE A 114 9.86 -4.09 -13.00
C ILE A 114 8.35 -4.05 -12.78
N TYR A 115 7.62 -3.36 -13.66
CA TYR A 115 6.18 -3.14 -13.45
C TYR A 115 5.35 -4.39 -13.77
N GLY A 116 5.50 -4.94 -14.98
CA GLY A 116 4.72 -6.08 -15.47
C GLY A 116 4.92 -7.34 -14.65
N SER A 117 6.16 -7.68 -14.31
CA SER A 117 6.50 -8.83 -13.48
C SER A 117 5.89 -8.73 -12.08
N SER A 118 5.97 -7.55 -11.44
CA SER A 118 5.45 -7.31 -10.09
C SER A 118 3.92 -7.38 -10.06
N ILE A 119 3.25 -6.71 -11.01
CA ILE A 119 1.78 -6.77 -11.13
C ILE A 119 1.32 -8.20 -11.39
N SER A 120 1.99 -8.93 -12.29
CA SER A 120 1.66 -10.32 -12.60
C SER A 120 1.83 -11.21 -11.36
N ALA A 121 2.95 -11.10 -10.64
CA ALA A 121 3.19 -11.86 -9.42
C ALA A 121 2.12 -11.59 -8.36
N ILE A 122 1.79 -10.31 -8.12
CA ILE A 122 0.72 -9.90 -7.20
C ILE A 122 -0.62 -10.50 -7.62
N PHE A 123 -0.96 -10.40 -8.91
CA PHE A 123 -2.20 -10.94 -9.47
C PHE A 123 -2.29 -12.45 -9.25
N PHE A 124 -1.26 -13.23 -9.62
CA PHE A 124 -1.24 -14.68 -9.43
C PHE A 124 -1.35 -15.08 -7.95
N ILE A 125 -0.62 -14.41 -7.07
CA ILE A 125 -0.70 -14.64 -5.62
C ILE A 125 -2.13 -14.43 -5.12
N TYR A 126 -2.79 -13.35 -5.51
CA TYR A 126 -4.14 -13.06 -5.04
C TYR A 126 -5.21 -13.95 -5.66
N VAL A 127 -5.10 -14.29 -6.95
CA VAL A 127 -5.95 -15.29 -7.59
C VAL A 127 -5.85 -16.63 -6.84
N TYR A 128 -4.64 -17.03 -6.44
CA TYR A 128 -4.42 -18.23 -5.63
C TYR A 128 -5.09 -18.13 -4.26
N ILE A 129 -4.90 -17.02 -3.53
CA ILE A 129 -5.54 -16.78 -2.22
C ILE A 129 -7.06 -16.87 -2.34
N ILE A 130 -7.66 -16.22 -3.34
CA ILE A 130 -9.12 -16.21 -3.57
C ILE A 130 -9.62 -17.62 -3.86
N ARG A 131 -8.93 -18.37 -4.74
CA ARG A 131 -9.28 -19.77 -5.04
C ARG A 131 -9.20 -20.64 -3.79
N TYR A 132 -8.17 -20.47 -2.96
CA TYR A 132 -8.00 -21.21 -1.71
C TYR A 132 -9.11 -20.91 -0.69
N ILE A 133 -9.45 -19.63 -0.49
CA ILE A 133 -10.52 -19.22 0.41
C ILE A 133 -11.87 -19.76 -0.08
N ARG A 134 -12.19 -19.63 -1.36
CA ARG A 134 -13.44 -20.16 -1.93
C ARG A 134 -13.57 -21.67 -1.75
N ARG A 135 -12.48 -22.42 -1.95
CA ARG A 135 -12.45 -23.87 -1.74
C ARG A 135 -12.68 -24.23 -0.27
N THR A 136 -12.06 -23.50 0.65
CA THR A 136 -12.16 -23.76 2.10
C THR A 136 -13.52 -23.35 2.67
N ASN A 137 -14.06 -22.21 2.24
CA ASN A 137 -15.37 -21.71 2.69
C ASN A 137 -16.53 -22.62 2.25
N ARG A 138 -16.40 -23.30 1.10
CA ARG A 138 -17.37 -24.33 0.68
C ARG A 138 -17.44 -25.50 1.67
N ILE A 139 -16.33 -25.79 2.36
CA ILE A 139 -16.24 -26.88 3.35
C ILE A 139 -16.67 -26.41 4.75
N GLN A 140 -16.57 -25.11 5.06
CA GLN A 140 -16.88 -24.51 6.36
C GLN A 140 -18.10 -23.57 6.35
N GLN A 141 -19.22 -23.99 5.72
CA GLN A 141 -20.47 -23.22 5.61
C GLN A 141 -21.11 -22.77 6.96
N VAL A 142 -20.60 -23.21 8.10
CA VAL A 142 -21.19 -22.92 9.43
C VAL A 142 -20.71 -21.58 10.04
N ARG A 143 -19.73 -20.87 9.45
CA ARG A 143 -19.11 -19.68 10.10
C ARG A 143 -19.31 -18.36 9.35
N GLN A 144 -20.54 -17.82 9.39
CA GLN A 144 -20.91 -16.49 8.86
C GLN A 144 -19.96 -15.35 9.28
N ARG A 145 -19.37 -15.39 10.49
CA ARG A 145 -18.40 -14.38 10.96
C ARG A 145 -17.01 -14.44 10.30
N SER A 146 -16.66 -15.51 9.57
CA SER A 146 -15.40 -15.54 8.79
C SER A 146 -15.51 -14.67 7.54
N ASN A 147 -16.68 -14.70 6.89
CA ASN A 147 -16.89 -14.02 5.61
C ASN A 147 -16.69 -12.50 5.70
N GLU A 148 -17.07 -11.85 6.81
CA GLU A 148 -16.85 -10.40 6.97
C GLU A 148 -15.36 -10.04 7.09
N ARG A 149 -14.58 -10.86 7.81
CA ARG A 149 -13.13 -10.64 7.94
C ARG A 149 -12.42 -10.88 6.61
N ASP A 150 -12.83 -11.92 5.89
CA ASP A 150 -12.27 -12.26 4.59
C ASP A 150 -12.60 -11.19 3.54
N LEU A 151 -13.82 -10.62 3.59
CA LEU A 151 -14.23 -9.52 2.72
C LEU A 151 -13.47 -8.22 3.01
N LEU A 152 -13.21 -7.91 4.30
CA LEU A 152 -12.35 -6.78 4.66
C LEU A 152 -10.92 -6.97 4.16
N VAL A 153 -10.36 -8.18 4.27
CA VAL A 153 -9.03 -8.49 3.73
C VAL A 153 -9.03 -8.33 2.21
N LEU A 154 -10.05 -8.85 1.51
CA LEU A 154 -10.19 -8.73 0.07
C LEU A 154 -10.31 -7.26 -0.39
N LYS A 155 -11.12 -6.45 0.28
CA LYS A 155 -11.26 -5.01 -0.06
C LYS A 155 -9.92 -4.29 0.04
N ARG A 156 -9.12 -4.56 1.07
CA ARG A 156 -7.77 -3.98 1.23
C ARG A 156 -6.81 -4.41 0.12
N ILE A 157 -6.95 -5.64 -0.35
CA ILE A 157 -6.16 -6.20 -1.44
C ILE A 157 -6.48 -5.49 -2.75
N VAL A 158 -7.77 -5.36 -3.08
CA VAL A 158 -8.22 -4.70 -4.31
C VAL A 158 -7.74 -3.25 -4.34
N ILE A 159 -7.86 -2.51 -3.23
CA ILE A 159 -7.37 -1.13 -3.16
C ILE A 159 -5.85 -1.07 -3.39
N LEU A 160 -5.08 -2.00 -2.80
CA LEU A 160 -3.62 -2.06 -2.99
C LEU A 160 -3.27 -2.26 -4.48
N ILE A 161 -3.92 -3.22 -5.15
CA ILE A 161 -3.71 -3.49 -6.58
C ILE A 161 -4.08 -2.25 -7.41
N LEU A 162 -5.24 -1.64 -7.16
CA LEU A 162 -5.69 -0.45 -7.89
C LEU A 162 -4.71 0.70 -7.73
N VAL A 163 -4.21 0.94 -6.52
CA VAL A 163 -3.18 1.96 -6.26
C VAL A 163 -1.90 1.64 -7.02
N THR A 164 -1.38 0.41 -6.93
CA THR A 164 -0.15 0.02 -7.62
C THR A 164 -0.28 0.13 -9.15
N VAL A 165 -1.42 -0.26 -9.72
CA VAL A 165 -1.70 -0.11 -11.15
C VAL A 165 -1.78 1.36 -11.55
N SER A 166 -2.46 2.19 -10.76
CA SER A 166 -2.65 3.61 -11.05
C SER A 166 -1.32 4.38 -11.13
N ILE A 167 -0.29 3.94 -10.40
CA ILE A 167 1.04 4.58 -10.40
C ILE A 167 1.78 4.34 -11.73
N GLY A 168 1.75 3.12 -12.27
CA GLY A 168 2.48 2.78 -13.50
C GLY A 168 1.69 2.98 -14.79
N LEU A 169 0.37 3.14 -14.68
CA LEU A 169 -0.53 3.28 -15.82
C LEU A 169 -0.23 4.52 -16.68
N PRO A 170 0.04 5.73 -16.13
CA PRO A 170 0.41 6.89 -16.95
C PRO A 170 1.62 6.65 -17.85
N SER A 171 2.68 6.02 -17.35
CA SER A 171 3.88 5.69 -18.14
C SER A 171 3.56 4.75 -19.30
N VAL A 172 2.72 3.73 -19.08
CA VAL A 172 2.28 2.82 -20.13
C VAL A 172 1.42 3.54 -21.18
N PHE A 173 0.50 4.41 -20.76
CA PHE A 173 -0.34 5.18 -21.67
C PHE A 173 0.47 6.14 -22.54
N ILE A 174 1.41 6.88 -21.93
CA ILE A 174 2.34 7.77 -22.63
C ILE A 174 3.14 6.98 -23.67
N PHE A 175 3.69 5.82 -23.27
CA PHE A 175 4.45 4.97 -24.19
C PHE A 175 3.59 4.47 -25.35
N LEU A 176 2.33 4.08 -25.09
CA LEU A 176 1.39 3.68 -26.14
C LEU A 176 1.08 4.83 -27.11
N ILE A 177 0.87 6.05 -26.61
CA ILE A 177 0.66 7.24 -27.44
C ILE A 177 1.88 7.47 -28.33
N TYR A 178 3.09 7.34 -27.80
CA TYR A 178 4.31 7.47 -28.58
C TYR A 178 4.42 6.39 -29.68
N VAL A 179 4.15 5.12 -29.35
CA VAL A 179 4.23 4.01 -30.31
C VAL A 179 3.19 4.13 -31.44
N ILE A 180 1.98 4.62 -31.14
CA ILE A 180 0.90 4.73 -32.13
C ILE A 180 1.00 6.04 -32.93
N GLY A 181 1.27 7.16 -32.25
CA GLY A 181 1.24 8.49 -32.85
C GLY A 181 2.58 9.00 -33.38
N HIS A 182 3.69 8.32 -33.07
CA HIS A 182 5.05 8.77 -33.35
C HIS A 182 5.35 10.21 -32.86
N TYR A 183 4.61 10.67 -31.84
CA TYR A 183 4.70 12.01 -31.29
C TYR A 183 4.93 11.93 -29.79
N LEU A 184 6.00 12.59 -29.33
CA LEU A 184 6.30 12.74 -27.91
C LEU A 184 5.86 14.13 -27.45
N ILE A 185 4.95 14.19 -26.49
CA ILE A 185 4.46 15.45 -25.94
C ILE A 185 5.63 16.13 -25.21
N PRO A 186 5.99 17.39 -25.53
CA PRO A 186 6.93 18.13 -24.69
C PRO A 186 6.34 18.16 -23.28
N TYR A 187 7.14 17.94 -22.23
CA TYR A 187 6.71 17.75 -20.82
C TYR A 187 6.32 16.33 -20.38
N THR A 188 6.38 15.33 -21.27
CA THR A 188 6.06 13.94 -20.91
C THR A 188 6.81 13.45 -19.65
N HIS A 189 8.11 13.69 -19.56
CA HIS A 189 8.92 13.26 -18.41
C HIS A 189 8.56 14.00 -17.11
N HIS A 190 8.11 15.25 -17.18
CA HIS A 190 7.64 15.99 -16.01
C HIS A 190 6.30 15.47 -15.51
N ILE A 191 5.38 15.18 -16.44
CA ILE A 191 4.07 14.59 -16.12
C ILE A 191 4.29 13.23 -15.46
N GLU A 192 5.14 12.39 -16.03
CA GLU A 192 5.49 11.09 -15.44
C GLU A 192 6.06 11.25 -14.02
N GLY A 193 7.04 12.14 -13.82
CA GLY A 193 7.61 12.42 -12.51
C GLY A 193 6.57 12.90 -11.48
N MET A 194 5.63 13.76 -11.88
CA MET A 194 4.56 14.27 -11.01
C MET A 194 3.52 13.20 -10.68
N CYS A 195 3.13 12.40 -11.67
CA CYS A 195 2.24 11.25 -11.48
C CYS A 195 2.85 10.25 -10.48
N LEU A 196 4.14 9.98 -10.58
CA LEU A 196 4.84 9.06 -9.68
C LEU A 196 4.87 9.59 -8.24
N ILE A 197 5.24 10.86 -8.03
CA ILE A 197 5.26 11.45 -6.68
C ILE A 197 3.85 11.46 -6.07
N THR A 198 2.86 11.92 -6.84
CA THR A 198 1.46 11.97 -6.39
C THR A 198 0.93 10.58 -6.10
N GLY A 199 1.29 9.60 -6.92
CA GLY A 199 0.96 8.20 -6.75
C GLY A 199 1.57 7.57 -5.50
N LEU A 200 2.86 7.82 -5.23
CA LEU A 200 3.55 7.36 -4.01
C LEU A 200 2.94 8.00 -2.76
N PHE A 201 2.64 9.29 -2.80
CA PHE A 201 1.99 10.00 -1.70
C PHE A 201 0.59 9.45 -1.40
N THR A 202 -0.23 9.29 -2.45
CA THR A 202 -1.58 8.71 -2.36
C THR A 202 -1.53 7.28 -1.85
N ALA A 203 -0.56 6.48 -2.30
CA ALA A 203 -0.37 5.12 -1.83
C ALA A 203 -0.07 5.10 -0.33
N THR A 204 0.82 5.96 0.14
CA THR A 204 1.21 6.06 1.55
C THR A 204 0.02 6.44 2.44
N ILE A 205 -0.81 7.41 1.99
CA ILE A 205 -2.05 7.78 2.68
C ILE A 205 -3.03 6.60 2.68
N CYS A 206 -3.23 5.95 1.54
CA CYS A 206 -4.09 4.77 1.44
C CYS A 206 -3.66 3.67 2.42
N PHE A 207 -2.36 3.36 2.52
CA PHE A 207 -1.84 2.37 3.47
C PHE A 207 -2.12 2.75 4.92
N THR A 208 -1.96 4.02 5.24
CA THR A 208 -2.22 4.58 6.56
C THR A 208 -3.70 4.41 6.94
N ILE A 209 -4.62 4.83 6.06
CA ILE A 209 -6.08 4.73 6.31
C ILE A 209 -6.55 3.26 6.36
N ILE A 210 -5.95 2.40 5.54
CA ILE A 210 -6.32 0.99 5.44
C ILE A 210 -5.87 0.20 6.69
N SER A 211 -4.79 0.62 7.35
CA SER A 211 -4.20 -0.10 8.47
C SER A 211 -5.20 -0.30 9.63
N PRO A 212 -5.46 -1.54 10.06
CA PRO A 212 -6.40 -1.82 11.15
C PRO A 212 -5.96 -1.22 12.48
N GLN A 213 -4.67 -1.00 12.68
CA GLN A 213 -4.12 -0.43 13.92
C GLN A 213 -4.61 1.02 14.11
N ILE A 214 -4.61 1.80 13.03
CA ILE A 214 -5.07 3.19 13.06
C ILE A 214 -6.57 3.25 13.32
N LYS A 215 -7.36 2.39 12.68
CA LYS A 215 -8.79 2.28 12.99
C LYS A 215 -9.05 1.91 14.45
N LYS A 216 -8.21 1.05 15.05
CA LYS A 216 -8.33 0.68 16.47
C LYS A 216 -7.99 1.86 17.39
N LEU A 217 -6.96 2.63 17.07
CA LEU A 217 -6.60 3.86 17.78
C LEU A 217 -7.72 4.92 17.72
N PHE A 218 -8.25 5.21 16.53
CA PHE A 218 -9.35 6.16 16.37
C PHE A 218 -10.62 5.73 17.11
N ARG A 219 -10.94 4.43 17.10
CA ARG A 219 -12.12 3.90 17.80
C ARG A 219 -11.95 3.93 19.31
N HIS A 220 -10.73 3.76 19.82
CA HIS A 220 -10.46 3.87 21.26
C HIS A 220 -10.64 5.31 21.76
N ASN A 221 -10.16 6.30 21.01
CA ASN A 221 -10.38 7.71 21.35
C ASN A 221 -11.86 8.11 21.26
N GLN A 222 -12.65 7.58 20.31
CA GLN A 222 -14.08 7.84 20.26
C GLN A 222 -14.86 7.24 21.45
N GLN A 223 -14.40 6.12 22.02
CA GLN A 223 -15.04 5.53 23.20
C GLN A 223 -14.69 6.26 24.52
N GLN A 224 -13.68 7.12 24.53
CA GLN A 224 -13.41 8.01 25.67
C GLN A 224 -14.22 9.30 25.64
N ILE A 225 -14.93 9.60 24.55
CA ILE A 225 -15.81 10.77 24.40
C ILE A 225 -17.27 10.29 24.42
N TYR A 226 -17.63 9.43 25.38
CA TYR A 226 -19.03 9.37 25.81
C TYR A 226 -19.22 10.44 26.87
N PRO A 227 -20.27 11.28 26.74
CA PRO A 227 -20.53 12.32 27.74
C PRO A 227 -20.73 11.64 29.08
N ILE A 228 -20.11 12.20 30.12
CA ILE A 228 -20.48 11.97 31.50
C ILE A 228 -21.98 12.32 31.55
N GLU A 229 -22.85 11.31 31.47
CA GLU A 229 -24.24 11.48 31.87
C GLU A 229 -24.17 11.99 33.30
N LEU A 230 -24.52 13.27 33.45
CA LEU A 230 -24.73 13.90 34.73
C LEU A 230 -25.52 12.92 35.58
N ILE A 231 -24.93 12.56 36.72
CA ILE A 231 -25.59 11.90 37.85
C ILE A 231 -26.70 12.86 38.29
N GLY A 232 -27.80 12.79 37.58
CA GLY A 232 -29.01 13.60 37.75
C GLY A 232 -30.20 12.66 37.78
N ASN A 233 -30.08 11.54 38.50
CA ASN A 233 -31.22 10.69 38.82
C ASN A 233 -31.09 10.01 40.19
N ASN A 234 -30.40 10.66 41.14
CA ASN A 234 -30.26 10.19 42.52
C ASN A 234 -31.28 10.83 43.48
N GLN A 235 -32.34 11.47 42.97
CA GLN A 235 -33.42 12.04 43.78
C GLN A 235 -34.61 11.10 43.98
N ASP A 236 -34.80 10.10 43.11
CA ASP A 236 -35.96 9.18 43.24
C ASP A 236 -35.72 8.01 44.20
N HIS A 237 -34.47 7.74 44.60
CA HIS A 237 -34.15 6.60 45.45
C HIS A 237 -34.21 6.91 46.96
N ILE A 238 -34.15 8.19 47.36
CA ILE A 238 -34.23 8.59 48.78
C ILE A 238 -35.69 8.64 49.25
N THR A 239 -36.65 8.93 48.38
CA THR A 239 -38.07 9.01 48.73
C THR A 239 -38.68 7.64 49.02
N ARG A 240 -38.19 6.56 48.39
CA ARG A 240 -38.70 5.19 48.65
C ARG A 240 -38.22 4.60 49.97
N THR A 241 -37.05 4.98 50.45
CA THR A 241 -36.50 4.43 51.71
C THR A 241 -37.18 5.03 52.94
N PHE A 242 -37.75 6.24 52.84
CA PHE A 242 -38.49 6.86 53.95
C PHE A 242 -39.91 6.28 54.15
N GLN A 243 -40.53 5.72 53.11
CA GLN A 243 -41.86 5.09 53.22
C GLN A 243 -41.86 3.69 53.83
N GLN A 244 -40.73 2.97 53.81
CA GLN A 244 -40.65 1.63 54.42
C GLN A 244 -40.41 1.67 55.94
N LEU A 245 -39.88 2.75 56.49
CA LEU A 245 -39.58 2.86 57.92
C LEU A 245 -40.78 3.28 58.79
N THR A 246 -41.88 3.76 58.21
CA THR A 246 -43.07 4.21 58.95
C THR A 246 -44.12 3.12 59.21
N HIS A 247 -43.99 1.92 58.61
CA HIS A 247 -44.99 0.85 58.74
C HIS A 247 -44.64 -0.28 59.73
N GLN A 248 -43.49 -0.22 60.42
CA GLN A 248 -42.99 -1.34 61.22
C GLN A 248 -43.07 -1.19 62.75
N HIS A 249 -43.98 -0.34 63.26
CA HIS A 249 -44.27 -0.25 64.69
C HIS A 249 -45.74 -0.56 64.98
N GLN A 250 -46.04 -1.86 65.09
CA GLN A 250 -47.26 -2.35 65.73
C GLN A 250 -46.84 -3.37 66.81
N PRO A 251 -47.05 -3.08 68.11
CA PRO A 251 -46.59 -3.94 69.20
C PRO A 251 -47.48 -5.18 69.34
N ARG A 252 -46.85 -6.36 69.37
CA ARG A 252 -47.52 -7.64 69.69
C ARG A 252 -47.79 -7.73 71.19
N SER A 253 -49.06 -7.78 71.54
CA SER A 253 -49.57 -8.13 72.86
C SER A 253 -49.26 -9.60 73.19
N ILE A 254 -48.64 -9.82 74.34
CA ILE A 254 -48.43 -11.11 74.98
C ILE A 254 -49.69 -11.40 75.83
N LEU A 255 -50.36 -12.52 75.60
CA LEU A 255 -51.30 -13.10 76.57
C LEU A 255 -51.35 -14.62 76.41
N ASN A 256 -50.83 -15.27 77.45
CA ASN A 256 -51.16 -16.55 78.10
C ASN A 256 -51.81 -17.68 77.30
#